data_AF-A0A359E724-F1
#
_entry.id   AF-A0A359E724-F1
#
_cell.length_a   1.000
_cell.length_b   1.000
_cell.length_c   1.000
_cell.angle_alpha   90.00
_cell.angle_beta   90.00
_cell.angle_gamma   90.00
#
_symmetry.space_group_name_H-M   'P 1'
#
loop_
_entity.id
_entity.type
_entity.pdbx_description
1 polymer ?
#
loop_
_entity_poly.entity_id
_entity_poly.type
_entity_poly.pdbx_seq_one_letter_code
_entity_poly.pdbx_strand_id
1 'polypeptide(L)'
;TKVKDLINARHLEEIIYTTGTTDSINLVANSYGRKHFKEGDEIILTEMEHHANIVPWQMVAEETGAKIKVVPMTDAGELVMEEFHNL
;
A
#
# COMPACT_ATOMS: atom_id res chain seq x y z
N THR A 1 12.09 18.95 9.95
CA THR A 1 12.08 18.01 11.09
C THR A 1 13.21 17.02 10.91
N LYS A 2 13.74 16.41 11.97
CA LYS A 2 14.76 15.35 11.85
C LYS A 2 14.30 14.20 10.92
N VAL A 3 13.00 13.92 10.89
CA VAL A 3 12.38 12.91 10.02
C VAL A 3 12.52 13.26 8.54
N LYS A 4 12.23 14.51 8.13
CA LYS A 4 12.41 14.95 6.74
C LYS A 4 13.81 14.63 6.22
N ASP A 5 14.83 15.00 7.00
CA ASP A 5 16.22 14.84 6.58
C ASP A 5 16.67 13.37 6.66
N LEU A 6 16.13 12.58 7.60
CA LEU A 6 16.38 11.14 7.70
C LEU A 6 15.97 10.37 6.44
N ILE A 7 14.81 10.70 5.86
CA ILE A 7 14.29 10.05 4.65
C ILE A 7 14.53 10.85 3.36
N ASN A 8 15.29 11.95 3.45
CA ASN A 8 15.58 12.86 2.35
C ASN A 8 14.31 13.39 1.63
N ALA A 9 13.24 13.68 2.38
CA ALA A 9 12.04 14.30 1.83
C ALA A 9 12.33 15.76 1.42
N ARG A 10 11.67 16.22 0.34
CA ARG A 10 11.95 17.52 -0.27
C ARG A 10 11.39 18.65 0.58
N HIS A 11 10.19 18.46 1.11
CA HIS A 11 9.41 19.45 1.82
C HIS A 11 8.97 18.94 3.20
N LEU A 12 8.67 19.86 4.13
CA LEU A 12 8.24 19.48 5.47
C LEU A 12 6.78 19.01 5.48
N GLU A 13 6.00 19.57 4.57
CA GLU A 13 4.58 19.35 4.35
C GLU A 13 4.28 17.91 3.90
N GLU A 14 5.29 17.19 3.40
CA GLU A 14 5.21 15.76 3.05
C GLU A 14 5.26 14.86 4.31
N ILE A 15 5.58 15.42 5.49
CA ILE A 15 5.74 14.66 6.74
C ILE A 15 4.49 14.80 7.61
N ILE A 16 3.66 13.77 7.60
CA ILE A 16 2.46 13.67 8.43
C ILE A 16 2.74 12.73 9.59
N TYR A 17 2.61 13.23 10.83
CA TYR A 17 2.73 12.41 12.03
C TYR A 17 1.43 11.67 12.31
N THR A 18 1.53 10.36 12.53
CA THR A 18 0.43 9.45 12.86
C THR A 18 0.75 8.69 14.14
N THR A 19 -0.17 7.85 14.60
CA THR A 19 0.07 7.02 15.80
C THR A 19 0.99 5.82 15.54
N GLY A 20 1.29 5.49 14.27
CA GLY A 20 2.19 4.41 13.87
C GLY A 20 1.98 3.97 12.41
N THR A 21 2.74 2.98 11.95
CA THR A 21 2.71 2.53 10.54
C THR A 21 1.32 2.07 10.08
N THR A 22 0.59 1.33 10.93
CA THR A 22 -0.78 0.88 10.63
C THR A 22 -1.71 2.06 10.37
N ASP A 23 -1.60 3.12 11.18
CA ASP A 23 -2.41 4.33 11.05
C ASP A 23 -2.01 5.14 9.81
N SER A 24 -0.70 5.21 9.50
CA SER A 24 -0.20 5.82 8.25
C SER A 24 -0.76 5.15 7.00
N ILE A 25 -0.79 3.81 6.96
CA ILE A 25 -1.34 3.07 5.82
C ILE A 25 -2.85 3.30 5.72
N ASN A 26 -3.56 3.24 6.86
CA ASN A 26 -5.00 3.52 6.89
C ASN A 26 -5.32 4.94 6.43
N LEU A 27 -4.51 5.94 6.80
CA LEU A 27 -4.70 7.31 6.32
C LEU A 27 -4.69 7.36 4.80
N VAL A 28 -3.73 6.72 4.13
CA VAL A 28 -3.65 6.69 2.67
C VAL A 28 -4.82 5.91 2.06
N ALA A 29 -5.09 4.68 2.53
CA ALA A 29 -6.16 3.85 1.99
C ALA A 29 -7.53 4.55 2.07
N ASN A 30 -7.85 5.14 3.23
CA ASN A 30 -9.14 5.78 3.46
C ASN A 30 -9.28 7.17 2.83
N SER A 31 -8.21 7.97 2.76
CA SER A 31 -8.29 9.33 2.21
C SER A 31 -8.10 9.38 0.70
N TYR A 32 -7.22 8.52 0.16
CA TYR A 32 -6.90 8.45 -1.25
C TYR A 32 -7.66 7.32 -1.93
N GLY A 33 -7.49 6.08 -1.45
CA GLY A 33 -8.05 4.89 -2.08
C GLY A 33 -9.57 4.98 -2.26
N ARG A 34 -10.30 5.21 -1.16
CA ARG A 34 -11.78 5.37 -1.20
C ARG A 34 -12.28 6.45 -2.14
N LYS A 35 -11.50 7.52 -2.33
CA LYS A 35 -11.91 8.68 -3.13
C LYS A 35 -11.60 8.49 -4.62
N HIS A 36 -10.53 7.77 -4.92
CA HIS A 36 -9.94 7.75 -6.27
C HIS A 36 -10.07 6.41 -6.98
N PHE A 37 -10.21 5.31 -6.27
CA PHE A 37 -10.38 3.99 -6.88
C PHE A 37 -11.83 3.77 -7.29
N LYS A 38 -12.00 2.99 -8.35
CA LYS A 38 -13.28 2.62 -8.94
C LYS A 38 -13.27 1.17 -9.39
N GLU A 39 -14.43 0.68 -9.78
CA GLU A 39 -14.59 -0.68 -10.24
C GLU A 39 -13.62 -1.03 -11.37
N GLY A 40 -12.89 -2.12 -11.18
CA GLY A 40 -11.91 -2.63 -12.14
C GLY A 40 -10.50 -2.04 -12.03
N ASP A 41 -10.27 -1.00 -11.23
CA ASP A 41 -8.90 -0.58 -10.88
C ASP A 41 -8.19 -1.67 -10.08
N GLU A 42 -6.87 -1.72 -10.13
CA GLU A 42 -6.09 -2.78 -9.50
C GLU A 42 -5.19 -2.25 -8.38
N ILE A 43 -5.21 -2.93 -7.23
CA ILE A 43 -4.34 -2.70 -6.08
C ILE A 43 -3.37 -3.88 -6.02
N ILE A 44 -2.09 -3.61 -6.28
CA ILE A 44 -1.05 -4.64 -6.29
C ILE A 44 -0.41 -4.74 -4.91
N LEU A 45 -0.42 -5.93 -4.33
CA LEU A 45 0.24 -6.29 -3.07
C LEU A 45 1.19 -7.47 -3.30
N THR A 46 1.97 -7.84 -2.28
CA THR A 46 2.82 -9.04 -2.30
C THR A 46 2.34 -10.06 -1.27
N GLU A 47 2.72 -11.34 -1.42
CA GLU A 47 2.50 -12.35 -0.37
C GLU A 47 3.32 -12.08 0.91
N MET A 48 4.26 -11.13 0.86
CA MET A 48 5.17 -10.80 1.96
C MET A 48 4.64 -9.70 2.88
N GLU A 49 3.47 -9.12 2.56
CA GLU A 49 2.97 -7.96 3.30
C GLU A 49 2.61 -8.32 4.75
N HIS A 50 2.96 -7.42 5.67
CA HIS A 50 2.42 -7.48 7.02
C HIS A 50 0.91 -7.17 7.00
N HIS A 51 0.12 -7.77 7.89
CA HIS A 51 -1.35 -7.58 7.92
C HIS A 51 -1.81 -6.11 7.90
N ALA A 52 -1.03 -5.21 8.53
CA ALA A 52 -1.29 -3.77 8.52
C ALA A 52 -1.30 -3.14 7.10
N ASN A 53 -0.60 -3.75 6.14
CA ASN A 53 -0.58 -3.37 4.73
C ASN A 53 -1.41 -4.29 3.82
N ILE A 54 -2.32 -5.09 4.39
CA ILE A 54 -3.26 -5.93 3.63
C ILE A 54 -4.70 -5.47 3.89
N VAL A 55 -5.10 -5.45 5.16
CA VAL A 55 -6.50 -5.24 5.57
C VAL A 55 -7.09 -3.91 5.08
N PRO A 56 -6.40 -2.75 5.16
CA PRO A 56 -6.98 -1.49 4.70
C PRO A 56 -7.29 -1.51 3.21
N TRP A 57 -6.45 -2.16 2.39
CA TRP A 57 -6.64 -2.26 0.95
C TRP A 57 -7.76 -3.23 0.59
N GLN A 58 -7.92 -4.34 1.33
CA GLN A 58 -9.07 -5.24 1.17
C GLN A 58 -10.40 -4.52 1.40
N MET A 59 -10.48 -3.71 2.45
CA MET A 59 -11.69 -2.91 2.74
C MET A 59 -11.97 -1.89 1.62
N VAL A 60 -10.95 -1.19 1.14
CA VAL A 60 -11.12 -0.22 0.03
C VAL A 60 -11.53 -0.93 -1.26
N ALA A 61 -10.94 -2.09 -1.57
CA ALA A 61 -11.31 -2.88 -2.75
C ALA A 61 -12.77 -3.32 -2.69
N GLU A 62 -13.24 -3.81 -1.54
CA GLU A 62 -14.63 -4.20 -1.31
C GLU A 62 -15.60 -3.02 -1.50
N GLU A 63 -15.24 -1.83 -1.01
CA GLU A 63 -16.10 -0.64 -1.11
C GLU A 63 -16.14 -0.02 -2.52
N THR A 64 -15.03 -0.08 -3.27
CA THR A 64 -14.88 0.63 -4.55
C THR A 64 -15.06 -0.26 -5.78
N GLY A 65 -15.04 -1.59 -5.61
CA GLY A 65 -15.00 -2.55 -6.70
C GLY A 65 -13.62 -2.71 -7.34
N ALA A 66 -12.57 -2.12 -6.76
CA ALA A 66 -11.20 -2.36 -7.17
C ALA A 66 -10.81 -3.83 -6.89
N LYS A 67 -9.81 -4.33 -7.61
CA LYS A 67 -9.34 -5.72 -7.52
C LYS A 67 -7.98 -5.77 -6.87
N ILE A 68 -7.79 -6.70 -5.94
CA ILE A 68 -6.46 -6.98 -5.39
C ILE A 68 -5.75 -8.00 -6.27
N LYS A 69 -4.53 -7.67 -6.68
CA LYS A 69 -3.57 -8.56 -7.32
C LYS A 69 -2.43 -8.82 -6.37
N VAL A 70 -2.03 -10.08 -6.22
CA VAL A 70 -0.98 -10.46 -5.28
C VAL A 70 0.19 -11.04 -6.06
N VAL A 71 1.38 -10.45 -5.89
CA VAL A 71 2.64 -10.96 -6.42
C VAL A 71 3.12 -12.09 -5.51
N PRO A 72 3.35 -13.30 -6.05
CA PRO A 72 3.77 -14.43 -5.25
C PRO A 72 5.25 -14.35 -4.85
N MET A 73 5.60 -15.15 -3.85
CA MET A 73 6.96 -15.34 -3.38
C MET A 73 7.41 -16.78 -3.62
N THR A 74 8.69 -16.97 -3.93
CA THR A 74 9.31 -18.30 -3.99
C THR A 74 9.49 -18.92 -2.61
N ASP A 75 9.69 -20.23 -2.53
CA ASP A 75 10.01 -20.91 -1.26
C ASP A 75 11.29 -20.38 -0.58
N ALA A 76 12.16 -19.70 -1.33
CA ALA A 76 13.37 -19.07 -0.82
C ALA A 76 13.12 -17.70 -0.16
N GLY A 77 11.89 -17.19 -0.21
CA GLY A 77 11.55 -15.88 0.34
C GLY A 77 11.73 -14.72 -0.65
N GLU A 78 11.86 -15.00 -1.95
CA GLU A 78 12.13 -13.99 -2.98
C GLU A 78 10.88 -13.69 -3.81
N LEU A 79 10.66 -12.43 -4.18
CA LEU A 79 9.57 -12.06 -5.09
C LEU A 79 9.75 -12.69 -6.47
N VAL A 80 8.67 -13.23 -7.00
CA VAL A 80 8.63 -13.69 -8.39
C VAL A 80 8.44 -12.46 -9.29
N MET A 81 9.55 -11.81 -9.64
CA MET A 81 9.54 -10.56 -10.41
C MET A 81 8.91 -10.69 -11.80
N GLU A 82 8.94 -11.88 -12.40
CA GLU A 82 8.26 -12.14 -13.68
C GLU A 82 6.74 -11.98 -13.54
N GLU A 83 6.14 -12.51 -12.47
CA GLU A 83 4.71 -12.34 -12.19
C GLU A 83 4.36 -10.87 -11.94
N PHE A 84 5.22 -10.13 -11.23
CA PHE A 84 5.01 -8.69 -11.04
C PHE A 84 4.99 -7.91 -12.37
N HIS A 85 5.90 -8.22 -13.31
CA HIS A 85 5.95 -7.53 -14.60
C HIS A 85 4.81 -7.93 -15.55
N ASN A 86 4.09 -9.02 -15.27
CA ASN A 86 2.96 -9.50 -16.08
C ASN A 86 1.60 -8.95 -15.61
N LEU A 87 1.56 -8.17 -14.52
CA LEU A 87 0.40 -7.41 -14.06
C LEU A 87 0.25 -6.09 -14.83
#